data_AF-K5Y4F3-F1
#
_entry.id   AF-K5Y4F3-F1
#
_cell.length_a   1.000
_cell.length_b   1.000
_cell.length_c   1.000
_cell.angle_alpha   90.00
_cell.angle_beta   90.00
_cell.angle_gamma   90.00
#
_symmetry.space_group_name_H-M   'P 1'
#
loop_
_entity.id
_entity.type
_entity.pdbx_description
1 polymer ?
#
loop_
_entity_poly.entity_id
_entity_poly.type
_entity_poly.pdbx_seq_one_letter_code
_entity_poly.pdbx_strand_id
1 'polypeptide(L)'
;MRKTLRIARRQYFDKQIHNMASDRKRPWDLMPWTRERKMPAVEAILDSKGNSCNTEEKLFETLHNTYNAADNREVDVSSMYREIEEFKEREWVKFSVQEFHDALKNCAKNTAPGPDHVSWRLWKRFATDDTVCKFVTKIANACFDTGYWPQHFKQSISVIIPKPGKLSYDTFLLDLLPPPSPLGLWCGRASQLEYTLFLRDDA
;
A
#
# COMPACT_ATOMS: atom_id res chain seq x y z
N MET A 1 7.39 0.89 20.98
CA MET A 1 6.04 1.50 20.90
C MET A 1 4.87 0.50 20.88
N ARG A 2 4.86 -0.54 20.03
CA ARG A 2 3.74 -1.51 19.99
C ARG A 2 3.55 -2.30 21.30
N LYS A 3 4.65 -2.71 21.96
CA LYS A 3 4.60 -3.42 23.25
C LYS A 3 4.03 -2.55 24.38
N THR A 4 4.44 -1.29 24.45
CA THR A 4 3.98 -0.34 25.48
C THR A 4 2.48 -0.03 25.32
N LEU A 5 2.02 0.19 24.08
CA LEU A 5 0.60 0.37 23.78
C LEU A 5 -0.24 -0.85 24.17
N ARG A 6 0.26 -2.07 23.90
CA ARG A 6 -0.43 -3.31 24.27
C ARG A 6 -0.58 -3.46 25.79
N ILE A 7 0.47 -3.10 26.54
CA ILE A 7 0.46 -3.15 28.01
C ILE A 7 -0.51 -2.13 28.58
N ALA A 8 -0.43 -0.87 28.14
CA ALA A 8 -1.32 0.20 28.60
C ALA A 8 -2.81 -0.12 28.31
N ARG A 9 -3.09 -0.65 27.12
CA ARG A 9 -4.44 -1.09 26.74
C ARG A 9 -4.98 -2.20 27.64
N ARG A 10 -4.14 -3.21 27.94
CA ARG A 10 -4.51 -4.31 28.84
C ARG A 10 -4.81 -3.80 30.25
N GLN A 11 -3.92 -2.97 30.81
CA GLN A 11 -4.10 -2.37 32.14
C GLN A 11 -5.39 -1.56 32.24
N TYR A 12 -5.74 -0.80 31.20
CA TYR A 12 -7.00 -0.07 31.15
C TYR A 12 -8.21 -1.01 31.23
N PHE A 13 -8.26 -2.07 30.43
CA PHE A 13 -9.38 -3.02 30.43
C PHE A 13 -9.47 -3.83 31.73
N ASP A 14 -8.34 -4.27 32.27
CA ASP A 14 -8.29 -5.00 33.55
C ASP A 14 -8.86 -4.13 34.70
N LYS A 15 -8.53 -2.83 34.73
CA LYS A 15 -9.09 -1.88 35.70
C LYS A 15 -10.60 -1.73 35.55
N GLN A 16 -11.11 -1.63 34.33
CA GLN A 16 -12.56 -1.51 34.10
C GLN A 16 -13.31 -2.79 34.50
N ILE A 17 -12.76 -3.97 34.19
CA ILE A 17 -13.32 -5.27 34.60
C ILE A 17 -13.37 -5.36 36.12
N HIS A 18 -12.29 -5.00 36.82
CA HIS A 18 -12.24 -5.00 38.28
C HIS A 18 -13.28 -4.06 38.90
N ASN A 19 -13.39 -2.83 38.40
CA ASN A 19 -14.38 -1.85 38.88
C ASN A 19 -15.81 -2.36 38.66
N MET A 20 -16.08 -3.04 37.55
CA MET A 20 -17.42 -3.57 37.25
C MET A 20 -17.77 -4.80 38.09
N ALA A 21 -16.80 -5.69 38.31
CA ALA A 21 -16.98 -6.89 39.14
C ALA A 21 -17.15 -6.54 40.62
N SER A 22 -16.43 -5.52 41.10
CA SER A 22 -16.39 -5.16 42.53
C SER A 22 -17.40 -4.07 42.90
N ASP A 23 -17.41 -2.94 42.18
CA ASP A 23 -18.16 -1.74 42.58
C ASP A 23 -19.59 -1.73 42.04
N ARG A 24 -19.77 -1.99 40.74
CA ARG A 24 -21.07 -1.82 40.07
C ARG A 24 -21.93 -3.08 40.05
N LYS A 25 -21.32 -4.28 40.10
CA LYS A 25 -21.97 -5.61 40.12
C LYS A 25 -23.06 -5.83 39.06
N ARG A 26 -23.01 -5.08 37.95
CA ARG A 26 -23.96 -5.14 36.84
C ARG A 26 -23.20 -5.52 35.57
N PRO A 27 -23.11 -6.82 35.24
CA PRO A 27 -22.34 -7.29 34.08
C PRO A 27 -22.79 -6.64 32.75
N TRP A 28 -24.04 -6.22 32.65
CA TRP A 28 -24.62 -5.57 31.47
C TRP A 28 -24.18 -4.11 31.26
N ASP A 29 -23.48 -3.47 32.21
CA ASP A 29 -22.87 -2.15 31.99
C ASP A 29 -21.71 -2.21 30.95
N LEU A 30 -21.25 -3.41 30.59
CA LEU A 30 -20.30 -3.68 29.51
C LEU A 30 -20.96 -3.71 28.10
N MET A 31 -22.29 -3.80 28.03
CA MET A 31 -23.02 -3.90 26.75
C MET A 31 -22.74 -2.76 25.76
N PRO A 32 -22.42 -1.51 26.17
CA PRO A 32 -21.99 -0.48 25.23
C PRO A 32 -20.71 -0.83 24.45
N TRP A 33 -19.85 -1.71 24.96
CA TRP A 33 -18.60 -2.10 24.26
C TRP A 33 -18.80 -3.16 23.18
N THR A 34 -19.88 -3.93 23.26
CA THR A 34 -20.27 -4.92 22.24
C THR A 34 -21.19 -4.33 21.18
N ARG A 35 -21.75 -3.14 21.42
CA ARG A 35 -22.53 -2.40 20.42
C ARG A 35 -21.61 -1.84 19.34
N GLU A 36 -22.15 -1.71 18.14
CA GLU A 36 -21.51 -0.97 17.06
C GLU A 36 -21.10 0.42 17.59
N ARG A 37 -19.82 0.74 17.45
CA ARG A 37 -19.32 2.06 17.83
C ARG A 37 -19.91 3.04 16.85
N LYS A 38 -20.90 3.81 17.30
CA LYS A 38 -21.34 4.99 16.58
C LYS A 38 -20.10 5.85 16.35
N MET A 39 -19.77 6.08 15.09
CA MET A 39 -18.75 7.07 14.74
C MET A 39 -19.11 8.37 15.49
N PRO A 40 -18.13 9.09 16.04
CA PRO A 40 -18.40 10.42 16.56
C PRO A 40 -19.15 11.19 15.47
N ALA A 41 -20.14 11.99 15.86
CA ALA A 41 -20.84 12.84 14.91
C ALA A 41 -19.77 13.59 14.11
N VAL A 42 -19.76 13.39 12.78
CA VAL A 42 -18.78 14.02 11.91
C VAL A 42 -18.88 15.51 12.18
N GLU A 43 -17.79 16.09 12.67
CA GLU A 43 -17.74 17.53 12.92
C GLU A 43 -18.01 18.24 11.60
N ALA A 44 -18.94 19.19 11.62
CA ALA A 44 -19.28 19.92 10.41
C ALA A 44 -18.04 20.66 9.92
N ILE A 45 -17.78 20.60 8.61
CA ILE A 45 -16.66 21.35 8.02
C ILE A 45 -16.91 22.83 8.28
N LEU A 46 -15.94 23.47 8.92
CA LEU A 46 -15.99 24.89 9.26
C LEU A 46 -15.19 25.69 8.25
N ASP A 47 -15.72 26.86 7.87
CA ASP A 47 -14.99 27.89 7.16
C ASP A 47 -13.86 28.46 8.05
N SER A 48 -12.91 29.17 7.45
CA SER A 48 -11.87 29.99 8.07
C SER A 48 -12.37 30.92 9.20
N LYS A 49 -13.66 31.29 9.19
CA LYS A 49 -14.32 32.12 10.20
C LYS A 49 -15.05 31.30 11.30
N GLY A 50 -14.93 29.98 11.29
CA GLY A 50 -15.58 29.07 12.26
C GLY A 50 -17.06 28.78 11.99
N ASN A 51 -17.58 29.15 10.81
CA ASN A 51 -18.98 28.93 10.45
C ASN A 51 -19.16 27.57 9.76
N SER A 52 -20.24 26.85 10.07
CA SER A 52 -20.57 25.58 9.42
C SER A 52 -20.84 25.76 7.91
N CYS A 53 -20.26 24.88 7.11
CA CYS A 53 -20.46 24.81 5.66
C CYS A 53 -21.55 23.79 5.34
N ASN A 54 -22.80 24.25 5.27
CA ASN A 54 -23.98 23.40 5.08
C ASN A 54 -24.50 23.36 3.62
N THR A 55 -23.89 24.16 2.74
CA THR A 55 -24.26 24.24 1.32
C THR A 55 -23.09 23.72 0.47
N GLU A 56 -23.39 23.05 -0.63
CA GLU A 56 -22.40 22.40 -1.48
C GLU A 56 -21.40 23.40 -2.06
N GLU A 57 -21.85 24.57 -2.51
CA GLU A 57 -20.97 25.62 -3.06
C GLU A 57 -19.99 26.11 -2.00
N LYS A 58 -20.48 26.34 -0.78
CA LYS A 58 -19.66 26.82 0.34
C LYS A 58 -18.65 25.76 0.80
N LEU A 59 -19.03 24.49 0.77
CA LEU A 59 -18.15 23.38 1.09
C LEU A 59 -17.05 23.23 0.03
N PHE A 60 -17.40 23.33 -1.25
CA PHE A 60 -16.45 23.35 -2.35
C PHE A 60 -15.47 24.51 -2.22
N GLU A 61 -15.95 25.74 -2.05
CA GLU A 61 -15.09 26.92 -1.89
C GLU A 61 -14.16 26.79 -0.69
N THR A 62 -14.67 26.32 0.46
CA THR A 62 -13.86 26.14 1.66
C THR A 62 -12.74 25.13 1.43
N LEU A 63 -13.04 23.97 0.85
CA LEU A 63 -12.03 22.95 0.55
C LEU A 63 -11.07 23.44 -0.53
N HIS A 64 -11.57 24.01 -1.61
CA HIS A 64 -10.79 24.52 -2.72
C HIS A 64 -9.79 25.59 -2.25
N ASN A 65 -10.25 26.55 -1.45
CA ASN A 65 -9.39 27.59 -0.88
C ASN A 65 -8.38 27.02 0.12
N THR A 66 -8.74 25.98 0.87
CA THR A 66 -7.83 25.34 1.84
C THR A 66 -6.71 24.58 1.14
N TYR A 67 -7.03 23.72 0.16
CA TYR A 67 -6.05 22.91 -0.54
C TYR A 67 -5.23 23.71 -1.57
N ASN A 68 -5.83 24.75 -2.17
CA ASN A 68 -5.19 25.60 -3.16
C ASN A 68 -4.80 26.98 -2.59
N ALA A 69 -4.64 27.10 -1.27
CA ALA A 69 -4.23 28.36 -0.60
C ALA A 69 -2.88 28.92 -1.08
N ALA A 70 -2.12 28.13 -1.84
CA ALA A 70 -0.83 28.51 -2.41
C ALA A 70 -0.88 28.82 -3.91
N ASP A 71 -2.04 28.70 -4.58
CA ASP A 71 -2.17 28.82 -6.04
C ASP A 71 -1.71 30.20 -6.56
N ASN A 72 -1.95 31.26 -5.78
CA ASN A 72 -1.55 32.63 -6.10
C ASN A 72 -0.21 33.06 -5.48
N ARG A 73 0.54 32.15 -4.86
CA ARG A 73 1.86 32.49 -4.32
C ARG A 73 2.87 32.44 -5.45
N GLU A 74 3.57 33.55 -5.68
CA GLU A 74 4.72 33.55 -6.59
C GLU A 74 5.73 32.51 -6.09
N VAL A 75 5.98 31.48 -6.91
CA VAL A 75 7.01 30.49 -6.63
C VAL A 75 8.33 31.11 -7.03
N ASP A 76 9.19 31.40 -6.06
CA ASP A 76 10.57 31.81 -6.32
C ASP A 76 11.35 30.65 -6.96
N VAL A 77 11.30 30.56 -8.29
CA VAL A 77 12.03 29.56 -9.07
C VAL A 77 13.54 29.70 -8.91
N SER A 78 14.05 30.88 -8.52
CA SER A 78 15.47 31.08 -8.21
C SER A 78 15.92 30.18 -7.06
N SER A 79 15.03 29.88 -6.11
CA SER A 79 15.30 28.93 -5.02
C SER A 79 15.45 27.47 -5.49
N MET A 80 14.82 27.09 -6.61
CA MET A 80 14.95 25.75 -7.20
C MET A 80 16.26 25.57 -7.96
N TYR A 81 16.84 26.68 -8.45
CA TYR A 81 18.15 26.72 -9.10
C TYR A 81 19.30 26.95 -8.12
N ARG A 82 19.04 27.01 -6.80
CA ARG A 82 20.14 26.91 -5.82
C ARG A 82 20.85 25.60 -6.10
N GLU A 83 22.17 25.67 -6.22
CA GLU A 83 23.03 24.49 -6.27
C GLU A 83 22.62 23.58 -5.12
N ILE A 84 21.93 22.48 -5.45
CA ILE A 84 21.59 21.45 -4.48
C ILE A 84 22.93 21.02 -3.92
N GLU A 85 23.14 21.21 -2.62
CA GLU A 85 24.37 20.77 -1.98
C GLU A 85 24.59 19.31 -2.36
N GLU A 86 25.70 19.03 -3.05
CA GLU A 86 26.06 17.67 -3.40
C GLU A 86 26.23 16.89 -2.09
N PHE A 87 25.22 16.09 -1.77
CA PHE A 87 25.31 15.17 -0.65
C PHE A 87 26.49 14.25 -0.93
N LYS A 88 27.37 14.09 0.06
CA LYS A 88 28.45 13.10 -0.01
C LYS A 88 27.85 11.75 -0.40
N GLU A 89 28.41 11.13 -1.44
CA GLU A 89 28.01 9.80 -1.87
C GLU A 89 28.03 8.87 -0.65
N ARG A 90 26.85 8.32 -0.32
CA ARG A 90 26.72 7.36 0.76
C ARG A 90 27.07 5.98 0.23
N GLU A 91 27.98 5.29 0.91
CA GLU A 91 28.26 3.89 0.58
C GLU A 91 27.01 3.03 0.70
N TRP A 92 26.83 2.15 -0.28
CA TRP A 92 25.72 1.21 -0.28
C TRP A 92 25.93 0.13 0.78
N VAL A 93 24.97 -0.03 1.69
CA VAL A 93 25.01 -1.08 2.70
C VAL A 93 24.72 -2.42 2.04
N LYS A 94 25.60 -3.40 2.27
CA LYS A 94 25.43 -4.76 1.73
C LYS A 94 24.21 -5.43 2.35
N PHE A 95 23.48 -6.14 1.50
CA PHE A 95 22.36 -6.96 1.89
C PHE A 95 22.84 -8.07 2.84
N SER A 96 22.17 -8.21 3.97
CA SER A 96 22.50 -9.16 5.02
C SER A 96 21.60 -10.40 4.96
N VAL A 97 22.03 -11.47 5.64
CA VAL A 97 21.20 -12.68 5.79
C VAL A 97 19.95 -12.40 6.63
N GLN A 98 20.02 -11.47 7.59
CA GLN A 98 18.86 -11.08 8.40
C GLN A 98 17.79 -10.40 7.55
N GLU A 99 18.18 -9.52 6.64
CA GLU A 99 17.25 -8.87 5.70
C GLU A 99 16.60 -9.89 4.75
N PHE A 100 17.32 -10.93 4.35
CA PHE A 100 16.74 -12.06 3.60
C PHE A 100 15.62 -12.76 4.41
N HIS A 101 15.86 -13.04 5.68
CA HIS A 101 14.85 -13.64 6.55
C HIS A 101 13.64 -12.71 6.79
N ASP A 102 13.89 -11.42 7.00
CA ASP A 102 12.84 -10.43 7.21
C ASP A 102 11.98 -10.24 5.96
N ALA A 103 12.60 -10.23 4.78
CA ALA A 103 11.88 -10.22 3.50
C ALA A 103 10.98 -11.46 3.36
N LEU A 104 11.52 -12.66 3.60
CA LEU A 104 10.76 -13.90 3.51
C LEU A 104 9.63 -14.01 4.54
N LYS A 105 9.79 -13.41 5.72
CA LYS A 105 8.77 -13.44 6.77
C LYS A 105 7.46 -12.82 6.30
N ASN A 106 7.54 -11.73 5.54
CA ASN A 106 6.37 -10.98 5.05
C ASN A 106 5.70 -11.63 3.83
N CYS A 107 6.37 -12.56 3.14
CA CYS A 107 5.78 -13.23 1.97
C CYS A 107 4.68 -14.23 2.38
N ALA A 108 3.50 -14.14 1.76
CA ALA A 108 2.41 -15.09 2.00
C ALA A 108 2.71 -16.47 1.38
N LYS A 109 2.33 -17.56 2.06
CA LYS A 109 2.62 -18.93 1.60
C LYS A 109 1.84 -19.35 0.35
N ASN A 110 0.69 -18.72 0.10
CA ASN A 110 -0.29 -19.18 -0.89
C ASN A 110 -0.37 -18.25 -2.12
N THR A 111 0.67 -17.47 -2.39
CA THR A 111 0.71 -16.71 -3.65
C THR A 111 1.01 -17.65 -4.82
N ALA A 112 0.58 -17.25 -6.01
CA ALA A 112 0.95 -17.94 -7.23
C ALA A 112 2.49 -17.95 -7.36
N PRO A 113 3.09 -19.08 -7.78
CA PRO A 113 4.53 -19.15 -8.04
C PRO A 113 4.87 -18.40 -9.33
N GLY A 114 6.15 -18.03 -9.47
CA GLY A 114 6.67 -17.43 -10.70
C GLY A 114 6.79 -18.45 -11.85
N PRO A 115 7.39 -18.02 -12.98
CA PRO A 115 7.69 -18.88 -14.13
C PRO A 115 8.58 -20.09 -13.79
N ASP A 116 9.34 -19.99 -12.70
CA ASP A 116 10.21 -21.03 -12.16
C ASP A 116 9.46 -22.09 -11.32
N HIS A 117 8.16 -21.89 -11.09
CA HIS A 117 7.32 -22.72 -10.23
C HIS A 117 7.80 -22.82 -8.76
N VAL A 118 8.70 -21.94 -8.33
CA VAL A 118 9.21 -21.92 -6.95
C VAL A 118 8.28 -21.09 -6.07
N SER A 119 7.51 -21.76 -5.21
CA SER A 119 6.60 -21.07 -4.28
C SER A 119 7.30 -20.52 -3.03
N TRP A 120 6.70 -19.54 -2.36
CA TRP A 120 7.20 -19.04 -1.06
C TRP A 120 7.24 -20.12 0.02
N ARG A 121 6.44 -21.19 -0.09
CA ARG A 121 6.52 -22.35 0.82
C ARG A 121 7.87 -23.05 0.70
N LEU A 122 8.38 -23.18 -0.53
CA LEU A 122 9.66 -23.80 -0.79
C LEU A 122 10.80 -22.88 -0.35
N TRP A 123 10.72 -21.58 -0.65
CA TRP A 123 11.69 -20.59 -0.16
C TRP A 123 11.81 -20.56 1.36
N LYS A 124 10.68 -20.60 2.09
CA LYS A 124 10.70 -20.67 3.56
C LYS A 124 11.33 -21.96 4.09
N ARG A 125 11.27 -23.06 3.33
CA ARG A 125 11.96 -24.31 3.65
C ARG A 125 13.46 -24.19 3.35
N PHE A 126 13.84 -23.61 2.21
CA PHE A 126 15.26 -23.41 1.89
C PHE A 126 15.95 -22.44 2.83
N ALA A 127 15.23 -21.43 3.34
CA ALA A 127 15.76 -20.50 4.32
C ALA A 127 16.09 -21.14 5.69
N THR A 128 15.80 -22.43 5.92
CA THR A 128 16.34 -23.12 7.10
C THR A 128 17.79 -23.55 6.92
N ASP A 129 18.29 -23.57 5.68
CA ASP A 129 19.67 -23.92 5.35
C ASP A 129 20.52 -22.65 5.19
N ASP A 130 21.49 -22.50 6.08
CA ASP A 130 22.42 -21.36 6.11
C ASP A 130 23.26 -21.25 4.82
N THR A 131 23.55 -22.37 4.15
CA THR A 131 24.30 -22.36 2.88
C THR A 131 23.51 -21.68 1.78
N VAL A 132 22.19 -21.93 1.71
CA VAL A 132 21.30 -21.30 0.74
C VAL A 132 21.14 -19.82 1.06
N CYS A 133 20.96 -19.46 2.33
CA CYS A 133 20.88 -18.07 2.76
C CYS A 133 22.13 -17.29 2.33
N LYS A 134 23.32 -17.81 2.62
CA LYS A 134 24.59 -17.19 2.21
C LYS A 134 24.74 -17.08 0.70
N PHE A 135 24.31 -18.10 -0.04
CA PHE A 135 24.36 -18.09 -1.50
C PHE A 135 23.47 -16.99 -2.10
N VAL A 136 22.21 -16.89 -1.64
CA VAL A 136 21.26 -15.87 -2.11
C VAL A 136 21.75 -14.47 -1.75
N THR A 137 22.24 -14.27 -0.53
CA THR A 137 22.83 -12.99 -0.11
C THR A 137 24.05 -12.62 -0.95
N LYS A 138 24.89 -13.59 -1.31
CA LYS A 138 26.05 -13.36 -2.19
C LYS A 138 25.61 -12.92 -3.59
N ILE A 139 24.58 -13.55 -4.17
CA ILE A 139 24.03 -13.15 -5.47
C ILE A 139 23.47 -11.72 -5.39
N ALA A 140 22.67 -11.41 -4.37
CA ALA A 140 22.08 -10.08 -4.20
C ALA A 140 23.17 -9.00 -4.10
N ASN A 141 24.22 -9.24 -3.30
CA ASN A 141 25.34 -8.32 -3.17
C ASN A 141 26.15 -8.20 -4.46
N ALA A 142 26.36 -9.29 -5.21
CA ALA A 142 27.00 -9.23 -6.52
C ALA A 142 26.22 -8.35 -7.50
N CYS A 143 24.88 -8.41 -7.51
CA CYS A 143 24.05 -7.52 -8.33
C CYS A 143 24.26 -6.04 -7.98
N PHE A 144 24.39 -5.72 -6.68
CA PHE A 144 24.68 -4.36 -6.23
C PHE A 144 26.09 -3.91 -6.63
N ASP A 145 27.10 -4.78 -6.49
CA ASP A 145 28.49 -4.48 -6.85
C ASP A 145 28.67 -4.24 -8.35
N THR A 146 28.02 -5.03 -9.19
CA THR A 146 28.17 -4.94 -10.64
C THR A 146 27.16 -3.98 -11.29
N GLY A 147 26.15 -3.51 -10.54
CA GLY A 147 25.02 -2.76 -11.09
C GLY A 147 24.20 -3.56 -12.12
N TYR A 148 24.34 -4.88 -12.14
CA TYR A 148 23.74 -5.75 -13.16
C TYR A 148 22.57 -6.54 -12.56
N TRP A 149 21.44 -6.50 -13.25
CA TRP A 149 20.24 -7.25 -12.88
C TRP A 149 19.95 -8.32 -13.93
N PRO A 150 19.97 -9.62 -13.56
CA PRO A 150 19.67 -10.70 -14.50
C PRO A 150 18.32 -10.51 -15.19
N GLN A 151 18.26 -10.81 -16.49
CA GLN A 151 17.03 -10.64 -17.27
C GLN A 151 15.85 -11.46 -16.72
N HIS A 152 16.14 -12.63 -16.15
CA HIS A 152 15.13 -13.49 -15.51
C HIS A 152 14.42 -12.80 -14.33
N PHE A 153 15.08 -11.87 -13.62
CA PHE A 153 14.44 -11.14 -12.51
C PHE A 153 13.37 -10.15 -13.00
N LYS A 154 13.39 -9.80 -14.29
CA LYS A 154 12.44 -8.88 -14.92
C LYS A 154 11.29 -9.61 -15.62
N GLN A 155 11.28 -10.94 -15.59
CA GLN A 155 10.22 -11.74 -16.18
C GLN A 155 9.08 -11.94 -15.18
N SER A 156 7.84 -11.70 -15.62
CA SER A 156 6.64 -11.94 -14.81
C SER A 156 5.53 -12.53 -15.68
N ILE A 157 4.74 -13.46 -15.12
CA ILE A 157 3.52 -13.99 -15.75
C ILE A 157 2.33 -13.22 -15.18
N SER A 158 1.58 -12.55 -16.05
CA SER A 158 0.31 -11.92 -15.70
C SER A 158 -0.84 -12.88 -16.03
N VAL A 159 -1.63 -13.24 -15.03
CA VAL A 159 -2.88 -14.01 -15.21
C VAL A 159 -4.05 -13.06 -15.04
N ILE A 160 -4.93 -13.01 -16.04
CA ILE A 160 -6.18 -12.23 -15.96
C ILE A 160 -7.16 -13.01 -15.09
N ILE A 161 -7.49 -12.48 -13.92
CA ILE A 161 -8.46 -13.09 -12.99
C ILE A 161 -9.74 -12.25 -13.03
N PRO A 162 -10.89 -12.80 -13.47
CA PRO A 162 -12.15 -12.08 -13.46
C PRO A 162 -12.56 -11.71 -12.04
N LYS A 163 -13.02 -10.47 -11.86
CA LYS A 163 -13.55 -10.03 -10.57
C LYS A 163 -14.82 -10.84 -10.26
N PRO A 164 -15.03 -11.25 -8.98
CA PRO A 164 -16.22 -12.00 -8.61
C PRO A 164 -17.49 -11.22 -8.97
N GLY A 165 -18.46 -11.90 -9.58
CA GLY A 165 -19.73 -11.29 -10.01
C GLY A 165 -19.66 -10.44 -11.29
N LYS A 166 -18.51 -10.40 -11.99
CA LYS A 166 -18.40 -9.76 -13.31
C LYS A 166 -18.24 -10.82 -14.41
N LEU A 167 -18.73 -10.51 -15.61
CA LEU A 167 -18.53 -11.34 -16.80
C LEU A 167 -17.03 -11.49 -17.11
N SER A 168 -16.65 -12.60 -17.75
CA SER A 168 -15.26 -12.88 -18.13
C SER A 168 -14.71 -11.71 -18.97
N TYR A 169 -13.46 -11.34 -18.75
CA TYR A 169 -12.83 -10.27 -19.51
C TYR A 169 -12.65 -10.60 -21.00
N ASP A 170 -12.87 -11.86 -21.40
CA ASP A 170 -12.86 -12.31 -22.79
C ASP A 170 -13.98 -11.65 -23.63
N THR A 171 -15.12 -11.28 -23.01
CA THR A 171 -16.26 -10.71 -23.74
C THR A 171 -16.09 -9.23 -24.07
N PHE A 172 -15.25 -8.49 -23.34
CA PHE A 172 -15.08 -7.04 -23.54
C PHE A 172 -14.30 -6.68 -24.80
N LEU A 173 -13.52 -7.60 -25.37
CA LEU A 173 -12.77 -7.35 -26.62
C LEU A 173 -13.63 -7.45 -27.88
N LEU A 174 -14.80 -8.10 -27.82
CA LEU A 174 -15.70 -8.22 -28.96
C LEU A 174 -16.72 -7.07 -29.05
N ASP A 175 -17.08 -6.45 -27.92
CA ASP A 175 -18.12 -5.41 -27.88
C ASP A 175 -17.59 -3.97 -28.03
N LEU A 176 -16.27 -3.75 -27.93
CA LEU A 176 -15.65 -2.42 -28.05
C LEU A 176 -14.92 -2.18 -29.38
N LEU A 177 -14.89 -3.16 -30.29
CA LEU A 177 -14.42 -2.93 -31.65
C LEU A 177 -15.61 -2.50 -32.50
N PRO A 178 -15.66 -1.25 -33.01
CA PRO A 178 -16.63 -0.92 -34.05
C PRO A 178 -16.44 -1.89 -35.23
N PRO A 179 -17.52 -2.28 -35.93
CA PRO A 179 -17.39 -3.16 -37.09
C PRO A 179 -16.39 -2.54 -38.09
N PRO A 180 -15.52 -3.35 -38.70
CA PRO A 180 -14.52 -2.82 -39.63
C PRO A 180 -15.23 -2.06 -40.75
N SER A 181 -14.92 -0.77 -40.88
CA SER A 181 -15.36 0.03 -42.01
C SER A 181 -14.76 -0.56 -43.31
N PRO A 182 -15.45 -0.48 -44.46
CA PRO A 182 -15.01 -1.16 -45.69
C PRO A 182 -13.81 -0.49 -46.39
N LEU A 183 -13.19 0.52 -45.77
CA LEU A 183 -12.12 1.31 -46.36
C LEU A 183 -10.97 1.37 -45.37
N GLY A 184 -9.88 0.69 -45.72
CA GLY A 184 -8.70 0.54 -44.89
C GLY A 184 -7.93 1.83 -44.63
N LEU A 185 -6.85 1.64 -43.85
CA LEU A 185 -5.87 2.60 -43.32
C LEU A 185 -6.26 3.23 -41.98
N TRP A 186 -5.75 2.67 -40.88
CA TRP A 186 -5.02 3.47 -39.88
C TRP A 186 -3.82 2.67 -39.36
N CYS A 187 -2.65 3.28 -39.54
CA CYS A 187 -1.34 2.86 -39.08
C CYS A 187 -1.11 3.43 -37.67
N GLY A 188 -0.62 2.60 -36.74
CA GLY A 188 0.36 3.03 -35.74
C GLY A 188 -0.10 3.78 -34.48
N ARG A 189 0.24 3.13 -33.36
CA ARG A 189 0.68 3.67 -32.05
C ARG A 189 -0.37 4.08 -31.00
N ALA A 190 -0.09 3.46 -29.86
CA ALA A 190 -0.18 3.97 -28.50
C ALA A 190 -1.57 4.09 -27.89
N SER A 191 -1.81 3.23 -26.89
CA SER A 191 -2.09 3.76 -25.55
C SER A 191 -1.61 2.74 -24.52
N GLN A 192 -0.59 3.16 -23.76
CA GLN A 192 -0.28 2.62 -22.43
C GLN A 192 -1.59 2.45 -21.66
N LEU A 193 -1.92 1.22 -21.29
CA LEU A 193 -2.82 0.98 -20.17
C LEU A 193 -1.92 0.66 -18.98
N GLU A 194 -1.66 1.68 -18.17
CA GLU A 194 -1.17 1.52 -16.81
C GLU A 194 -2.17 0.67 -16.04
N TYR A 195 -1.81 -0.59 -15.80
CA TYR A 195 -2.54 -1.43 -14.87
C TYR A 195 -1.93 -1.23 -13.48
N THR A 196 -2.72 -0.58 -12.63
CA THR A 196 -2.49 -0.43 -11.19
C THR A 196 -2.25 -1.80 -10.56
N LEU A 197 -1.03 -1.99 -10.05
CA LEU A 197 -0.64 -3.12 -9.21
C LEU A 197 -1.47 -3.09 -7.93
N PHE A 198 -2.33 -4.09 -7.76
CA PHE A 198 -2.99 -4.36 -6.47
C PHE A 198 -1.98 -5.08 -5.57
N LEU A 199 -1.28 -4.33 -4.73
CA LEU A 199 -0.80 -4.85 -3.44
C LEU A 199 -2.06 -5.11 -2.61
N ARG A 200 -2.38 -6.38 -2.36
CA ARG A 200 -3.32 -6.73 -1.30
C ARG A 200 -2.64 -6.44 0.03
N ASP A 201 -2.94 -5.27 0.58
CA ASP A 201 -2.91 -5.04 2.01
C ASP A 201 -4.06 -5.86 2.63
N ASP A 202 -3.76 -7.07 3.09
CA ASP A 202 -4.64 -7.81 3.97
C ASP A 202 -4.08 -7.69 5.40
N ALA A 203 -4.88 -7.02 6.24
CA ALA A 203 -4.69 -6.73 7.66
C ALA A 203 -4.79 -7.99 8.56
#